data_AF-A0A8C4S031-F1
#
_entry.id   AF-A0A8C4S031-F1
#
_cell.length_a   1.000
_cell.length_b   1.000
_cell.length_c   1.000
_cell.angle_alpha   90.00
_cell.angle_beta   90.00
_cell.angle_gamma   90.00
#
_symmetry.space_group_name_H-M   'P 1'
#
loop_
_entity.id
_entity.type
_entity.pdbx_description
1 polymer ?
#
loop_
_entity_poly.entity_id
_entity_poly.type
_entity_poly.pdbx_seq_one_letter_code
_entity_poly.pdbx_strand_id
1 'polypeptide(L)'
;MVNFPAMGSYLSQRAFQPLVENDHKNRSNNDGNNSLDDLDRQNDIAQFPYVEFTGRDSVTCPTCQGTGRIPNDQVNELVALIPYSDHRLQPQRTKLYVVISVIMCLFASSLVAFFLFPRSILVEDDGTKVVVVRFDKNHTKVFISMTSTLNVSNSNFFTVHVDSVTSQVLFMKTIIGTQQLNRVMAIQPLTQKQVNFTVDMEIGSSLSFVYTFCTMPTVKVHNIVVFMQTSVKTSYMVRTTQKSLESYRYIDCGSNSTARSGYPVPFVAQ
;
A
#
# COMPACT_ATOMS: atom_id res chain seq x y z
N MET A 1 19.47 -14.60 28.54
CA MET A 1 19.36 -16.01 28.15
C MET A 1 17.93 -16.31 27.76
N VAL A 2 17.61 -16.32 26.47
CA VAL A 2 16.69 -17.29 25.83
C VAL A 2 17.15 -17.36 24.37
N ASN A 3 17.60 -18.56 23.97
CA ASN A 3 18.10 -18.90 22.65
C ASN A 3 16.96 -19.05 21.64
N PHE A 4 17.18 -18.61 20.40
CA PHE A 4 16.45 -19.11 19.24
C PHE A 4 17.34 -20.13 18.50
N PRO A 5 16.86 -21.35 18.21
CA PRO A 5 17.58 -22.29 17.36
C PRO A 5 17.34 -21.95 15.88
N ALA A 6 18.42 -21.87 15.11
CA ALA A 6 18.37 -21.89 13.66
C ALA A 6 18.04 -23.33 13.21
N MET A 7 16.91 -23.49 12.53
CA MET A 7 16.47 -24.77 11.98
C MET A 7 16.82 -24.80 10.49
N GLY A 8 17.72 -25.72 10.12
CA GLY A 8 18.16 -25.93 8.75
C GLY A 8 17.09 -26.61 7.90
N SER A 9 16.96 -26.14 6.67
CA SER A 9 16.17 -26.77 5.61
C SER A 9 17.12 -27.35 4.57
N TYR A 10 17.19 -28.68 4.50
CA TYR A 10 17.70 -29.43 3.36
C TYR A 10 16.54 -29.68 2.39
N LEU A 11 16.68 -29.26 1.13
CA LEU A 11 16.24 -30.01 -0.06
C LEU A 11 16.65 -29.29 -1.35
N SER A 12 17.63 -29.89 -2.04
CA SER A 12 17.76 -30.13 -3.48
C SER A 12 17.31 -29.05 -4.48
N GLN A 13 18.27 -28.46 -5.20
CA GLN A 13 18.21 -28.33 -6.67
C GLN A 13 19.62 -28.10 -7.26
N ARG A 14 19.93 -28.88 -8.29
CA ARG A 14 21.19 -28.91 -9.05
C ARG A 14 21.45 -27.56 -9.74
N ALA A 15 22.68 -27.08 -9.64
CA ALA A 15 23.26 -26.13 -10.60
C ALA A 15 24.63 -26.68 -11.06
N PHE A 16 24.77 -26.77 -12.39
CA PHE A 16 26.00 -27.10 -13.10
C PHE A 16 26.89 -25.84 -13.16
N GLN A 17 28.17 -25.95 -12.82
CA GLN A 17 29.17 -24.93 -13.12
C GLN A 17 30.48 -25.59 -13.56
N PRO A 18 31.20 -25.02 -14.55
CA PRO A 18 32.23 -25.72 -15.31
C PRO A 18 33.62 -25.61 -14.70
N LEU A 19 34.42 -26.64 -14.98
CA LEU A 19 35.84 -26.81 -14.66
C LEU A 19 36.73 -25.76 -15.35
N VAL A 20 37.64 -25.17 -14.58
CA VAL A 20 38.94 -24.70 -15.08
C VAL A 20 40.00 -25.10 -14.06
N GLU A 21 40.87 -26.00 -14.48
CA GLU A 21 42.10 -26.40 -13.79
C GLU A 21 43.28 -25.72 -14.47
N ASN A 22 44.22 -25.20 -13.68
CA ASN A 22 45.66 -25.41 -13.89
C ASN A 22 46.45 -24.79 -12.73
N ASP A 23 47.23 -25.66 -12.09
CA ASP A 23 48.16 -25.39 -11.01
C ASP A 23 49.60 -25.23 -11.58
N HIS A 24 50.46 -24.67 -10.72
CA HIS A 24 51.91 -24.75 -10.65
C HIS A 24 52.81 -23.57 -11.10
N LYS A 25 53.04 -22.67 -10.12
CA LYS A 25 54.25 -22.61 -9.26
C LYS A 25 55.62 -22.36 -9.94
N ASN A 26 56.23 -21.19 -9.69
CA ASN A 26 57.33 -21.02 -8.69
C ASN A 26 57.88 -19.58 -8.65
N ARG A 27 58.40 -19.21 -7.47
CA ARG A 27 58.94 -17.92 -7.05
C ARG A 27 60.44 -18.06 -6.79
N SER A 28 61.30 -17.11 -7.20
CA SER A 28 62.42 -16.59 -6.38
C SER A 28 63.15 -15.40 -7.04
N ASN A 29 63.73 -14.58 -6.16
CA ASN A 29 64.53 -13.35 -6.30
C ASN A 29 65.76 -13.49 -7.24
N ASN A 30 66.44 -12.46 -7.76
CA ASN A 30 67.19 -11.42 -7.03
C ASN A 30 67.95 -10.50 -8.03
N ASP A 31 68.19 -9.25 -7.62
CA ASP A 31 69.31 -8.32 -7.95
C ASP A 31 69.74 -7.92 -9.39
N GLY A 32 69.62 -6.62 -9.68
CA GLY A 32 70.78 -5.71 -9.82
C GLY A 32 71.70 -5.74 -11.06
N ASN A 33 71.51 -4.73 -11.91
CA ASN A 33 72.52 -3.92 -12.65
C ASN A 33 73.25 -4.45 -13.92
N ASN A 34 73.26 -3.51 -14.89
CA ASN A 34 74.29 -3.17 -15.90
C ASN A 34 74.27 -3.83 -17.29
N SER A 35 73.95 -2.96 -18.26
CA SER A 35 74.80 -2.63 -19.42
C SER A 35 74.80 -3.56 -20.63
N LEU A 36 74.32 -2.99 -21.75
CA LEU A 36 74.82 -3.13 -23.13
C LEU A 36 75.03 -4.57 -23.66
N ASP A 37 74.15 -5.01 -24.56
CA ASP A 37 74.56 -5.39 -25.93
C ASP A 37 73.32 -5.80 -26.76
N ASP A 38 72.88 -4.85 -27.56
CA ASP A 38 71.73 -4.91 -28.47
C ASP A 38 72.12 -5.48 -29.85
N LEU A 39 72.97 -6.50 -29.89
CA LEU A 39 73.50 -7.05 -31.15
C LEU A 39 73.81 -8.55 -31.05
N ASP A 40 72.80 -9.42 -30.82
CA ASP A 40 72.92 -10.80 -31.32
C ASP A 40 71.63 -11.65 -31.42
N ARG A 41 70.43 -11.05 -31.59
CA ARG A 41 69.18 -11.83 -31.72
C ARG A 41 68.37 -11.61 -33.00
N GLN A 42 69.04 -11.23 -34.09
CA GLN A 42 68.41 -10.95 -35.38
C GLN A 42 68.66 -12.04 -36.43
N ASN A 43 68.89 -13.31 -36.08
CA ASN A 43 69.23 -14.35 -37.08
C ASN A 43 68.46 -15.68 -36.99
N ASP A 44 67.27 -15.72 -36.39
CA ASP A 44 66.42 -16.94 -36.40
C ASP A 44 64.98 -16.68 -36.88
N ILE A 45 64.80 -15.93 -37.98
CA ILE A 45 63.51 -15.88 -38.68
C ILE A 45 63.59 -16.85 -39.86
N ALA A 46 62.93 -18.01 -39.74
CA ALA A 46 62.77 -18.96 -40.82
C ALA A 46 62.06 -18.29 -42.01
N GLN A 47 62.81 -18.04 -43.09
CA GLN A 47 62.30 -17.48 -44.33
C GLN A 47 61.58 -18.59 -45.11
N PHE A 48 60.25 -18.68 -44.96
CA PHE A 48 59.44 -19.55 -45.80
C PHE A 48 59.26 -18.89 -47.18
N PRO A 49 59.60 -19.59 -48.29
CA PRO A 49 59.42 -19.04 -49.62
C PRO A 49 57.93 -18.89 -49.91
N TYR A 50 57.51 -17.68 -50.25
CA TYR A 50 56.18 -17.42 -50.79
C TYR A 50 56.05 -18.13 -52.14
N VAL A 51 55.05 -19.00 -52.26
CA VAL A 51 54.72 -19.71 -53.51
C VAL A 51 53.34 -19.28 -53.99
N GLU A 52 53.29 -18.62 -55.13
CA GLU A 52 52.03 -18.32 -55.82
C GLU A 52 51.58 -19.59 -56.56
N PHE A 53 50.60 -20.29 -56.00
CA PHE A 53 49.90 -21.36 -56.70
C PHE A 53 48.90 -20.76 -57.69
N THR A 54 49.37 -20.33 -58.88
CA THR A 54 48.46 -20.02 -59.99
C THR A 54 47.97 -21.32 -60.64
N GLY A 55 47.09 -22.04 -59.93
CA GLY A 55 46.34 -23.18 -60.45
C GLY A 55 45.16 -22.71 -61.31
N ARG A 56 44.93 -23.39 -62.43
CA ARG A 56 43.98 -23.05 -63.51
C ARG A 56 42.50 -22.93 -63.12
N ASP A 57 42.13 -23.15 -61.86
CA ASP A 57 40.76 -23.02 -61.32
C ASP A 57 40.72 -22.24 -59.99
N SER A 58 41.67 -21.32 -59.76
CA SER A 58 41.66 -20.47 -58.57
C SER A 58 40.63 -19.35 -58.72
N VAL A 59 39.53 -19.45 -57.97
CA VAL A 59 38.55 -18.37 -57.83
C VAL A 59 39.23 -17.22 -57.08
N THR A 60 39.48 -16.11 -57.76
CA THR A 60 40.07 -14.91 -57.15
C THR A 60 39.13 -14.37 -56.07
N CYS A 61 39.64 -14.15 -54.85
CA CYS A 61 38.86 -13.51 -53.79
C CYS A 61 38.34 -12.15 -54.29
N PRO A 62 37.02 -11.89 -54.29
CA PRO A 62 36.44 -10.66 -54.83
C PRO A 62 36.92 -9.41 -54.08
N THR A 63 37.35 -9.58 -52.82
CA THR A 63 37.77 -8.49 -51.92
C THR A 63 39.20 -7.99 -52.14
N CYS A 64 40.11 -8.87 -52.55
CA CYS A 64 41.52 -8.52 -52.75
C CYS A 64 42.03 -8.84 -54.15
N GLN A 65 41.17 -9.37 -55.03
CA GLN A 65 41.46 -9.77 -56.41
C GLN A 65 42.76 -10.57 -56.57
N GLY A 66 43.17 -11.32 -55.54
CA GLY A 66 44.41 -12.10 -55.53
C GLY A 66 45.69 -11.30 -55.26
N THR A 67 45.63 -10.00 -54.98
CA THR A 67 46.81 -9.13 -54.77
C THR A 67 47.28 -9.03 -53.31
N GLY A 68 46.54 -9.62 -52.37
CA GLY A 68 46.86 -9.60 -50.93
C GLY A 68 46.82 -8.22 -50.28
N ARG A 69 46.44 -7.17 -51.02
CA ARG A 69 46.30 -5.78 -50.52
C ARG A 69 44.93 -5.23 -50.91
N ILE A 70 44.23 -4.66 -49.94
CA ILE A 70 42.93 -4.01 -50.15
C ILE A 70 43.20 -2.54 -50.48
N PRO A 71 42.76 -2.02 -51.64
CA PRO A 71 42.97 -0.62 -52.00
C PRO A 71 42.27 0.31 -50.99
N ASN A 72 42.97 1.38 -50.58
CA ASN A 72 42.53 2.28 -49.52
C ASN A 72 41.22 3.04 -49.81
N ASP A 73 40.75 3.03 -51.06
CA ASP A 73 39.47 3.63 -51.47
C ASP A 73 38.25 2.75 -51.11
N GLN A 74 38.46 1.50 -50.69
CA GLN A 74 37.39 0.56 -50.28
C GLN A 74 37.49 0.09 -48.82
N VAL A 75 38.50 0.48 -48.04
CA VAL A 75 38.56 0.13 -46.61
C VAL A 75 37.54 0.88 -45.77
N ASN A 76 37.09 2.06 -46.21
CA ASN A 76 35.98 2.76 -45.56
C ASN A 76 34.63 2.05 -45.76
N GLU A 77 34.55 1.07 -46.67
CA GLU A 77 33.38 0.19 -46.89
C GLU A 77 33.61 -1.24 -46.39
N LEU A 78 34.84 -1.61 -46.02
CA LEU A 78 35.20 -2.92 -45.46
C LEU A 78 35.98 -2.78 -44.15
N VAL A 79 35.34 -2.20 -43.15
CA VAL A 79 35.66 -2.39 -41.73
C VAL A 79 34.35 -2.61 -41.01
N ALA A 80 34.03 -3.87 -40.70
CA ALA A 80 32.97 -4.28 -39.76
C ALA A 80 31.73 -3.37 -39.70
N LEU A 81 31.22 -2.90 -40.84
CA LEU A 81 29.90 -2.31 -40.91
C LEU A 81 28.96 -3.50 -41.04
N ILE A 82 28.55 -4.06 -39.90
CA ILE A 82 27.14 -4.49 -39.81
C ILE A 82 26.39 -3.24 -40.25
N PRO A 83 25.73 -3.22 -41.42
CA PRO A 83 25.11 -2.01 -41.90
C PRO A 83 24.18 -1.51 -40.79
N TYR A 84 24.28 -0.22 -40.45
CA TYR A 84 23.37 0.39 -39.47
C TYR A 84 21.89 0.19 -39.87
N SER A 85 21.66 -0.16 -41.13
CA SER A 85 20.41 -0.54 -41.77
C SER A 85 20.25 -2.05 -42.04
N ASP A 86 20.85 -2.94 -41.24
CA ASP A 86 20.54 -4.37 -41.33
C ASP A 86 19.11 -4.62 -40.80
N HIS A 87 18.19 -5.04 -41.67
CA HIS A 87 16.80 -5.33 -41.33
C HIS A 87 16.66 -6.46 -40.29
N ARG A 88 17.74 -7.22 -40.02
CA ARG A 88 17.81 -8.19 -38.90
C ARG A 88 18.08 -7.53 -37.54
N LEU A 89 18.78 -6.39 -37.48
CA LEU A 89 19.08 -5.67 -36.23
C LEU A 89 17.96 -4.72 -35.80
N GLN A 90 17.01 -4.44 -36.68
CA GLN A 90 15.86 -3.59 -36.40
C GLN A 90 14.59 -4.43 -36.34
N PRO A 91 14.34 -5.18 -35.26
CA PRO A 91 13.16 -5.99 -35.20
C PRO A 91 11.98 -5.07 -34.86
N GLN A 92 11.29 -4.61 -35.91
CA GLN A 92 10.12 -3.73 -35.80
C GLN A 92 9.02 -4.35 -34.92
N ARG A 93 8.94 -5.69 -34.92
CA ARG A 93 8.00 -6.45 -34.08
C ARG A 93 8.42 -6.45 -32.60
N THR A 94 9.71 -6.53 -32.26
CA THR A 94 10.16 -6.54 -30.86
C THR A 94 9.93 -5.21 -30.17
N LYS A 95 10.07 -4.08 -30.87
CA LYS A 95 9.67 -2.76 -30.34
C LYS A 95 8.19 -2.72 -29.97
N LEU A 96 7.32 -3.25 -30.84
CA LEU A 96 5.88 -3.35 -30.56
C LEU A 96 5.59 -4.29 -29.36
N TYR A 97 6.21 -5.46 -29.28
CA TYR A 97 6.03 -6.39 -28.16
C TYR A 97 6.49 -5.77 -26.82
N VAL A 98 7.62 -5.07 -26.81
CA VAL A 98 8.10 -4.36 -25.62
C VAL A 98 7.13 -3.25 -25.21
N VAL A 99 6.64 -2.45 -26.16
CA VAL A 99 5.66 -1.39 -25.86
C VAL A 99 4.34 -1.97 -25.33
N ILE A 100 3.82 -3.03 -25.96
CA ILE A 100 2.61 -3.72 -25.48
C ILE A 100 2.83 -4.28 -24.07
N SER A 101 3.98 -4.89 -23.81
CA SER A 101 4.34 -5.41 -22.49
C SER A 101 4.35 -4.31 -21.43
N VAL A 102 4.96 -3.15 -21.73
CA VAL A 102 4.97 -1.99 -20.84
C VAL A 102 3.55 -1.48 -20.59
N ILE A 103 2.72 -1.33 -21.64
CA ILE A 103 1.33 -0.87 -21.50
C ILE A 103 0.51 -1.85 -20.65
N MET A 104 0.62 -3.15 -20.89
CA MET A 104 -0.07 -4.18 -20.12
C MET A 104 0.36 -4.17 -18.64
N CYS A 105 1.65 -3.98 -18.37
CA CYS A 105 2.17 -3.84 -17.02
C CYS A 105 1.63 -2.59 -16.33
N LEU A 106 1.62 -1.44 -17.00
CA LEU A 106 1.05 -0.20 -16.48
C LEU A 106 -0.45 -0.34 -16.20
N PHE A 107 -1.19 -0.97 -17.12
CA PHE A 107 -2.62 -1.22 -16.96
C PHE A 107 -2.89 -2.12 -15.76
N ALA A 108 -2.20 -3.27 -15.67
CA ALA A 108 -2.31 -4.17 -14.53
C ALA A 108 -1.95 -3.47 -13.20
N SER A 109 -0.87 -2.70 -13.17
CA SER A 109 -0.46 -1.92 -11.99
C SER A 109 -1.52 -0.89 -11.60
N SER A 110 -2.12 -0.21 -12.58
CA SER A 110 -3.18 0.76 -12.34
C SER A 110 -4.46 0.11 -11.80
N LEU A 111 -4.81 -1.08 -12.28
CA LEU A 111 -5.96 -1.83 -11.78
C LEU A 111 -5.74 -2.23 -10.33
N VAL A 112 -4.57 -2.79 -10.01
CA VAL A 112 -4.20 -3.14 -8.63
C VAL A 112 -4.26 -1.91 -7.72
N ALA A 113 -3.70 -0.78 -8.17
CA ALA A 113 -3.77 0.47 -7.44
C ALA A 113 -5.23 0.94 -7.25
N PHE A 114 -6.06 0.91 -8.29
CA PHE A 114 -7.47 1.33 -8.22
C PHE A 114 -8.30 0.48 -7.25
N PHE A 115 -8.10 -0.84 -7.24
CA PHE A 115 -8.82 -1.73 -6.32
C PHE A 115 -8.34 -1.63 -4.87
N LEU A 116 -7.05 -1.35 -4.65
CA LEU A 116 -6.46 -1.24 -3.31
C LEU A 116 -6.45 0.19 -2.76
N PHE A 117 -6.72 1.21 -3.59
CA PHE A 117 -6.74 2.58 -3.12
C PHE A 117 -7.92 2.78 -2.15
N PRO A 118 -7.66 3.12 -0.88
CA PRO A 118 -8.70 3.16 0.13
C PRO A 118 -9.65 4.32 -0.15
N ARG A 119 -10.90 3.99 -0.42
CA ARG A 119 -12.02 4.93 -0.47
C ARG A 119 -12.48 5.26 0.95
N SER A 120 -12.96 6.48 1.15
CA SER A 120 -13.48 6.92 2.44
C SER A 120 -14.72 6.10 2.82
N ILE A 121 -14.72 5.59 4.05
CA ILE A 121 -15.88 4.94 4.67
C ILE A 121 -16.85 6.03 5.09
N LEU A 122 -18.12 5.88 4.74
CA LEU A 122 -19.19 6.79 5.15
C LEU A 122 -19.80 6.28 6.44
N VAL A 123 -19.82 7.14 7.46
CA VAL A 123 -20.46 6.88 8.76
C VAL A 123 -21.54 7.93 8.94
N GLU A 124 -22.77 7.48 9.06
CA GLU A 124 -23.94 8.34 9.22
C GLU A 124 -24.73 7.90 10.46
N ASP A 125 -25.36 8.86 11.12
CA ASP A 125 -26.23 8.59 12.26
C ASP A 125 -27.65 8.33 11.76
N ASP A 126 -28.11 7.09 11.94
CA ASP A 126 -29.45 6.63 11.52
C ASP A 126 -30.52 6.95 12.58
N GLY A 127 -30.15 7.73 13.61
CA GLY A 127 -31.05 8.27 14.61
C GLY A 127 -31.13 7.48 15.91
N THR A 128 -32.05 7.91 16.76
CA THR A 128 -32.30 7.36 18.10
C THR A 128 -33.50 6.42 18.05
N LYS A 129 -33.34 5.20 18.58
CA LYS A 129 -34.43 4.20 18.62
C LYS A 129 -35.21 4.22 19.92
N VAL A 130 -34.53 4.38 21.06
CA VAL A 130 -35.16 4.26 22.38
C VAL A 130 -34.50 5.20 23.37
N VAL A 131 -35.29 5.84 24.23
CA VAL A 131 -34.81 6.57 25.40
C VAL A 131 -35.58 6.12 26.63
N VAL A 132 -34.88 5.68 27.66
CA VAL A 132 -35.49 5.27 28.94
C VAL A 132 -34.99 6.20 30.03
N VAL A 133 -35.91 6.80 30.78
CA VAL A 133 -35.58 7.76 31.84
C VAL A 133 -35.94 7.17 33.19
N ARG A 134 -35.00 7.20 34.12
CA ARG A 134 -35.16 6.72 35.49
C ARG A 134 -34.75 7.81 36.47
N PHE A 135 -35.53 7.96 37.52
CA PHE A 135 -35.33 8.98 38.53
C PHE A 135 -34.90 8.36 39.86
N ASP A 136 -33.82 8.87 40.44
CA ASP A 136 -33.45 8.58 41.81
C ASP A 136 -33.82 9.75 42.71
N LYS A 137 -34.84 9.53 43.54
CA LYS A 137 -35.36 10.52 44.49
C LYS A 137 -34.40 10.76 45.66
N ASN A 138 -33.59 9.77 46.04
CA ASN A 138 -32.74 9.88 47.23
C ASN A 138 -31.55 10.80 46.98
N HIS A 139 -30.97 10.74 45.78
CA HIS A 139 -29.79 11.52 45.42
C HIS A 139 -30.09 12.67 44.43
N THR A 140 -31.37 12.91 44.10
CA THR A 140 -31.80 13.92 43.10
C THR A 140 -31.08 13.74 41.75
N LYS A 141 -31.03 12.50 41.26
CA LYS A 141 -30.33 12.15 40.00
C LYS A 141 -31.30 11.67 38.94
N VAL A 142 -30.94 11.93 37.68
CA VAL A 142 -31.66 11.43 36.50
C VAL A 142 -30.72 10.50 35.74
N PHE A 143 -31.17 9.28 35.49
CA PHE A 143 -30.50 8.29 34.66
C PHE A 143 -31.23 8.18 33.33
N ILE A 144 -30.50 8.29 32.23
CA ILE A 144 -31.06 8.24 30.88
C ILE A 144 -30.30 7.18 30.08
N SER A 145 -31.00 6.14 29.64
CA SER A 145 -30.45 5.13 28.74
C SER A 145 -30.93 5.41 27.33
N MET A 146 -30.02 5.78 26.44
CA MET A 146 -30.32 6.14 25.05
C MET A 146 -29.71 5.14 24.09
N THR A 147 -30.54 4.51 23.25
CA THR A 147 -30.09 3.62 22.18
C THR A 147 -30.07 4.37 20.85
N SER A 148 -28.89 4.47 20.24
CA SER A 148 -28.68 5.08 18.92
C SER A 148 -28.24 4.04 17.90
N THR A 149 -28.52 4.34 16.63
CA THR A 149 -28.13 3.51 15.49
C THR A 149 -27.16 4.26 14.60
N LEU A 150 -26.02 3.65 14.28
CA LEU A 150 -25.09 4.14 13.27
C LEU A 150 -25.21 3.30 12.02
N ASN A 151 -25.31 3.96 10.87
CA ASN A 151 -25.18 3.33 9.57
C ASN A 151 -23.74 3.51 9.06
N VAL A 152 -23.04 2.39 8.84
CA VAL A 152 -21.68 2.39 8.32
C VAL A 152 -21.69 1.77 6.94
N SER A 153 -21.33 2.57 5.93
CA SER A 153 -21.29 2.15 4.54
C SER A 153 -19.85 2.01 4.04
N ASN A 154 -19.51 0.81 3.59
CA ASN A 154 -18.21 0.50 3.03
C ASN A 154 -18.25 0.57 1.51
N SER A 155 -17.64 1.61 0.93
CA SER A 155 -17.50 1.79 -0.53
C SER A 155 -16.25 1.13 -1.11
N ASN A 156 -15.45 0.43 -0.29
CA ASN A 156 -14.23 -0.26 -0.72
C ASN A 156 -14.51 -1.64 -1.31
N PHE A 157 -13.54 -2.13 -2.10
CA PHE A 157 -13.55 -3.49 -2.67
C PHE A 157 -12.97 -4.56 -1.71
N PHE A 158 -12.58 -4.16 -0.50
CA PHE A 158 -12.06 -5.04 0.54
C PHE A 158 -12.87 -4.92 1.84
N THR A 159 -12.77 -5.95 2.68
CA THR A 159 -13.42 -6.00 3.99
C THR A 159 -12.76 -5.03 4.96
N VAL A 160 -13.59 -4.29 5.69
CA VAL A 160 -13.16 -3.35 6.74
C VAL A 160 -13.63 -3.86 8.09
N HIS A 161 -12.78 -3.79 9.10
CA HIS A 161 -13.12 -4.13 10.48
C HIS A 161 -13.43 -2.86 11.28
N VAL A 162 -14.52 -2.89 12.04
CA VAL A 162 -14.87 -1.86 13.00
C VAL A 162 -14.30 -2.27 14.36
N ASP A 163 -13.14 -1.72 14.71
CA ASP A 163 -12.39 -2.07 15.90
C ASP A 163 -13.06 -1.57 17.17
N SER A 164 -13.49 -0.31 17.15
CA SER A 164 -14.18 0.28 18.29
C SER A 164 -15.12 1.39 17.88
N VAL A 165 -16.24 1.49 18.58
CA VAL A 165 -17.16 2.62 18.53
C VAL A 165 -17.19 3.23 19.91
N THR A 166 -16.74 4.47 20.02
CA THR A 166 -16.75 5.23 21.28
C THR A 166 -17.73 6.36 21.14
N SER A 167 -18.68 6.48 22.06
CA SER A 167 -19.64 7.57 22.09
C SER A 167 -19.57 8.28 23.42
N GLN A 168 -19.43 9.60 23.37
CA GLN A 168 -19.47 10.47 24.53
C GLN A 168 -20.69 11.38 24.41
N VAL A 169 -21.43 11.52 25.49
CA VAL A 169 -22.60 12.40 25.56
C VAL A 169 -22.32 13.49 26.57
N LEU A 170 -22.51 14.72 26.12
CA LEU A 170 -22.20 15.94 26.85
C LEU A 170 -23.48 16.75 27.07
N PHE A 171 -23.62 17.31 28.26
CA PHE A 171 -24.65 18.27 28.61
C PHE A 171 -23.98 19.54 29.13
N MET A 172 -24.24 20.69 28.50
CA MET A 172 -23.57 21.96 28.83
C MET A 172 -22.03 21.82 28.91
N LYS A 173 -21.43 21.08 27.96
CA LYS A 173 -20.00 20.74 27.88
C LYS A 173 -19.46 19.80 28.99
N THR A 174 -20.31 19.32 29.90
CA THR A 174 -19.95 18.29 30.89
C THR A 174 -20.26 16.91 30.33
N ILE A 175 -19.32 15.97 30.41
CA ILE A 175 -19.55 14.58 29.99
C ILE A 175 -20.48 13.91 31.01
N ILE A 176 -21.65 13.48 30.55
CA ILE A 176 -22.68 12.84 31.38
C ILE A 176 -22.83 11.34 31.09
N GLY A 177 -22.22 10.85 30.01
CA GLY A 177 -22.22 9.43 29.67
C GLY A 177 -21.14 9.09 28.66
N THR A 178 -20.55 7.91 28.80
CA THR A 178 -19.55 7.38 27.86
C THR A 178 -19.82 5.92 27.61
N GLN A 179 -19.81 5.52 26.34
CA GLN A 179 -19.94 4.14 25.93
C GLN A 179 -18.81 3.78 24.97
N GLN A 180 -18.23 2.60 25.14
CA GLN A 180 -17.27 2.04 24.20
C GLN A 180 -17.66 0.61 23.85
N LEU A 181 -17.84 0.33 22.57
CA LEU A 181 -17.98 -1.02 22.03
C LEU A 181 -16.66 -1.39 21.35
N ASN A 182 -16.16 -2.60 21.64
CA ASN A 182 -14.93 -3.14 21.05
C ASN A 182 -15.26 -4.34 20.16
N ARG A 183 -14.50 -4.52 19.08
CA ARG A 183 -14.68 -5.56 18.05
C ARG A 183 -16.14 -5.68 17.59
N VAL A 184 -16.64 -4.58 17.04
CA VAL A 184 -18.07 -4.42 16.77
C VAL A 184 -18.53 -5.34 15.65
N MET A 185 -17.91 -5.25 14.48
CA MET A 185 -18.27 -6.05 13.30
C MET A 185 -17.25 -5.95 12.17
N ALA A 186 -17.35 -6.87 11.20
CA ALA A 186 -16.70 -6.76 9.90
C ALA A 186 -17.73 -6.41 8.81
N ILE A 187 -17.38 -5.43 7.98
CA ILE A 187 -18.22 -4.93 6.88
C ILE A 187 -17.63 -5.44 5.57
N GLN A 188 -18.45 -6.16 4.81
CA GLN A 188 -18.08 -6.73 3.52
C GLN A 188 -17.83 -5.63 2.48
N PRO A 189 -17.14 -5.94 1.37
CA PRO A 189 -16.97 -5.01 0.26
C PRO A 189 -18.30 -4.46 -0.25
N LEU A 190 -18.34 -3.18 -0.62
CA LEU A 190 -19.51 -2.51 -1.24
C LEU A 190 -20.84 -2.69 -0.49
N THR A 191 -20.77 -2.83 0.84
CA THR A 191 -21.92 -3.17 1.68
C THR A 191 -22.09 -2.14 2.80
N GLN A 192 -23.32 -1.93 3.22
CA GLN A 192 -23.67 -1.14 4.40
C GLN A 192 -24.19 -2.00 5.53
N LYS A 193 -23.87 -1.64 6.77
CA LYS A 193 -24.37 -2.31 7.97
C LYS A 193 -24.71 -1.30 9.06
N GLN A 194 -25.76 -1.61 9.82
CA GLN A 194 -26.17 -0.82 10.98
C GLN A 194 -25.64 -1.42 12.27
N VAL A 195 -25.26 -0.56 13.21
CA VAL A 195 -24.85 -0.92 14.57
C VAL A 195 -25.72 -0.17 15.56
N ASN A 196 -26.33 -0.89 16.48
CA ASN A 196 -27.05 -0.30 17.61
C ASN A 196 -26.15 -0.31 18.85
N PHE A 197 -26.13 0.79 19.58
CA PHE A 197 -25.44 0.89 20.86
C PHE A 197 -26.26 1.74 21.83
N THR A 198 -26.15 1.40 23.11
CA THR A 198 -26.86 2.11 24.18
C THR A 198 -25.84 2.86 25.02
N VAL A 199 -26.09 4.14 25.26
CA VAL A 199 -25.30 4.99 26.13
C VAL A 199 -26.13 5.27 27.37
N ASP A 200 -25.60 4.89 28.53
CA ASP A 200 -26.16 5.25 29.82
C ASP A 200 -25.57 6.59 30.27
N MET A 201 -26.45 7.50 30.67
CA MET A 201 -26.10 8.84 31.12
C MET A 201 -26.56 9.02 32.55
N GLU A 202 -25.71 9.66 33.35
CA GLU A 202 -26.01 10.07 34.72
C GLU A 202 -25.92 11.59 34.82
N ILE A 203 -27.06 12.22 35.12
CA ILE A 203 -27.13 13.66 35.37
C ILE A 203 -27.41 13.86 36.86
N GLY A 204 -26.43 14.40 37.58
CA GLY A 204 -26.52 14.60 39.02
C GLY A 204 -25.45 15.56 39.57
N SER A 205 -25.44 15.70 40.89
CA SER A 205 -24.47 16.49 41.66
C SER A 205 -24.47 17.99 41.28
N SER A 206 -23.60 18.43 40.38
CA SER A 206 -23.54 19.83 39.93
C SER A 206 -24.73 20.22 39.04
N LEU A 207 -25.44 19.22 38.51
CA LEU A 207 -26.58 19.38 37.60
C LEU A 207 -27.92 18.97 38.24
N SER A 208 -28.03 18.95 39.57
CA SER A 208 -29.27 18.54 40.26
C SER A 208 -30.51 19.36 39.89
N PHE A 209 -30.36 20.58 39.36
CA PHE A 209 -31.49 21.37 38.84
C PHE A 209 -32.22 20.66 37.70
N VAL A 210 -31.54 19.80 36.93
CA VAL A 210 -32.14 19.00 35.86
C VAL A 210 -33.16 18.02 36.43
N TYR A 211 -32.88 17.41 37.58
CA TYR A 211 -33.83 16.54 38.27
C TYR A 211 -35.11 17.30 38.62
N THR A 212 -34.97 18.48 39.22
CA THR A 212 -36.11 19.33 39.58
C THR A 212 -36.90 19.74 38.34
N PHE A 213 -36.21 20.10 37.24
CA PHE A 213 -36.85 20.42 35.97
C PHE A 213 -37.64 19.23 35.44
N CYS A 214 -37.01 18.07 35.26
CA CYS A 214 -37.62 16.86 34.68
C CYS A 214 -38.79 16.29 35.51
N THR A 215 -38.83 16.56 36.82
CA THR A 215 -39.90 16.10 37.72
C THR A 215 -40.96 17.19 37.98
N MET A 216 -40.78 18.39 37.44
CA MET A 216 -41.64 19.54 37.72
C MET A 216 -43.04 19.36 37.10
N PRO A 217 -44.13 19.34 37.88
CA PRO A 217 -45.48 19.09 37.36
C PRO A 217 -46.10 20.29 36.64
N THR A 218 -45.56 21.50 36.85
CA THR A 218 -46.06 22.73 36.21
C THR A 218 -45.67 22.83 34.74
N VAL A 219 -44.59 22.16 34.34
CA VAL A 219 -44.08 22.13 32.97
C VAL A 219 -44.56 20.83 32.32
N LYS A 220 -45.25 20.92 31.17
CA LYS A 220 -45.73 19.73 30.45
C LYS A 220 -44.69 19.12 29.50
N VAL A 221 -43.61 19.84 29.21
CA VAL A 221 -42.57 19.45 28.24
C VAL A 221 -41.20 19.59 28.87
N HIS A 222 -40.49 18.47 29.02
CA HIS A 222 -39.20 18.43 29.71
C HIS A 222 -38.06 18.10 28.74
N ASN A 223 -37.92 18.90 27.69
CA ASN A 223 -36.90 18.66 26.67
C ASN A 223 -35.55 19.22 27.11
N ILE A 224 -34.54 18.36 27.11
CA ILE A 224 -33.13 18.72 27.27
C ILE A 224 -32.37 18.47 25.97
N VAL A 225 -31.33 19.24 25.71
CA VAL A 225 -30.43 19.05 24.56
C VAL A 225 -29.13 18.46 25.05
N VAL A 226 -28.75 17.32 24.48
CA VAL A 226 -27.44 16.70 24.70
C VAL A 226 -26.63 16.75 23.40
N PHE A 227 -25.33 16.92 23.55
CA PHE A 227 -24.37 16.87 22.46
C PHE A 227 -23.71 15.50 22.46
N MET A 228 -23.80 14.80 21.33
CA MET A 228 -23.29 13.45 21.16
C MET A 228 -22.09 13.49 20.22
N GLN A 229 -20.94 13.04 20.73
CA GLN A 229 -19.72 12.90 19.96
C GLN A 229 -19.39 11.40 19.84
N THR A 230 -19.49 10.88 18.62
CA THR A 230 -19.28 9.47 18.33
C THR A 230 -18.08 9.29 17.44
N SER A 231 -17.10 8.52 17.89
CA SER A 231 -15.91 8.14 17.14
C SER A 231 -15.95 6.68 16.74
N VAL A 232 -15.83 6.41 15.45
CA VAL A 232 -15.72 5.06 14.89
C VAL A 232 -14.27 4.85 14.45
N LYS A 233 -13.62 3.86 15.04
CA LYS A 233 -12.30 3.39 14.65
C LYS A 233 -12.43 2.15 13.77
N THR A 234 -11.87 2.23 12.58
CA THR A 234 -11.85 1.14 11.62
C THR A 234 -10.42 0.75 11.29
N SER A 235 -10.20 -0.54 11.09
CA SER A 235 -8.96 -1.08 10.56
C SER A 235 -9.20 -1.77 9.24
N TYR A 236 -8.23 -1.63 8.35
CA TYR A 236 -8.18 -2.36 7.09
C TYR A 236 -6.72 -2.53 6.67
N MET A 237 -6.37 -3.74 6.22
CA MET A 237 -5.00 -4.13 5.90
C MET A 237 -4.03 -3.82 7.06
N VAL A 238 -3.22 -2.76 6.94
CA VAL A 238 -2.23 -2.31 7.95
C VAL A 238 -2.55 -0.91 8.48
N ARG A 239 -3.61 -0.27 7.96
CA ARG A 239 -3.98 1.11 8.36
C ARG A 239 -5.15 1.08 9.32
N THR A 240 -5.10 1.99 10.29
CA THR A 240 -6.23 2.31 11.14
C THR A 240 -6.68 3.72 10.83
N THR A 241 -7.98 3.92 10.71
CA THR A 241 -8.59 5.21 10.48
C THR A 241 -9.65 5.47 11.54
N GLN A 242 -9.80 6.73 11.92
CA GLN A 242 -10.84 7.15 12.85
C GLN A 242 -11.69 8.23 12.19
N LYS A 243 -13.00 8.12 12.36
CA LYS A 243 -13.97 9.12 11.95
C LYS A 243 -14.83 9.50 13.14
N SER A 244 -14.92 10.80 13.41
CA SER A 244 -15.77 11.37 14.45
C SER A 244 -16.99 12.02 13.83
N LEU A 245 -18.14 11.83 14.46
CA LEU A 245 -19.42 12.41 14.12
C LEU A 245 -19.96 13.15 15.34
N GLU A 246 -20.57 14.30 15.09
CA GLU A 246 -21.11 15.17 16.13
C GLU A 246 -22.57 15.46 15.82
N SER A 247 -23.46 15.26 16.79
CA SER A 247 -24.89 15.50 16.62
C SER A 247 -25.53 16.05 17.90
N TYR A 248 -26.54 16.90 17.73
CA TYR A 248 -27.36 17.41 18.84
C TYR A 248 -28.64 16.58 18.93
N ARG A 249 -29.00 16.18 20.16
CA ARG A 249 -30.14 15.31 20.42
C ARG A 249 -31.06 15.94 21.46
N TYR A 250 -32.33 16.05 21.09
CA TYR A 250 -33.39 16.48 21.99
C TYR A 250 -33.97 15.26 22.69
N ILE A 251 -33.99 15.29 24.02
CA ILE A 251 -34.49 14.21 24.86
C ILE A 251 -35.58 14.77 25.77
N ASP A 252 -36.77 14.18 25.73
CA ASP A 252 -37.77 14.42 26.77
C ASP A 252 -37.41 13.61 28.01
N CYS A 253 -37.04 14.30 29.09
CA CYS A 253 -36.69 13.67 30.35
C CYS A 253 -37.89 13.47 31.29
N GLY A 254 -39.08 13.99 30.98
CA GLY A 254 -40.24 13.93 31.88
C GLY A 254 -41.03 12.61 31.79
N SER A 255 -40.88 11.89 30.69
CA SER A 255 -41.61 10.65 30.41
C SER A 255 -40.69 9.54 29.87
N ASN A 256 -41.12 8.28 30.01
CA ASN A 256 -40.44 7.16 29.35
C ASN A 256 -40.65 7.28 27.84
N SER A 257 -39.68 7.85 27.12
CA SER A 257 -39.81 8.19 25.70
C SER A 257 -39.33 7.07 24.77
N THR A 258 -40.24 6.24 24.26
CA THR A 258 -39.97 5.40 23.07
C THR A 258 -39.95 6.30 21.83
N ALA A 259 -38.75 6.62 21.36
CA ALA A 259 -38.36 7.69 20.41
C ALA A 259 -39.31 8.04 19.25
N ARG A 260 -39.30 9.33 18.86
CA ARG A 260 -39.76 9.81 17.55
C ARG A 260 -38.60 10.48 16.80
N SER A 261 -38.26 9.91 15.64
CA SER A 261 -37.47 10.39 14.49
C SER A 261 -36.60 11.64 14.69
N GLY A 262 -35.27 11.42 14.75
CA GLY A 262 -34.29 12.48 14.58
C GLY A 262 -34.25 12.92 13.13
N TYR A 263 -34.59 14.18 12.85
CA TYR A 263 -34.24 14.81 11.59
C TYR A 263 -32.72 15.08 11.58
N PRO A 264 -32.00 14.72 10.51
CA PRO A 264 -30.65 15.22 10.32
C PRO A 264 -30.75 16.73 10.10
N VAL A 265 -30.13 17.53 10.97
CA VAL A 265 -29.97 18.96 10.72
C VAL A 265 -28.72 19.11 9.86
N PRO A 266 -28.83 19.46 8.56
CA PRO A 266 -27.65 19.77 7.77
C PRO A 266 -27.02 21.05 8.33
N PHE A 267 -25.82 20.93 8.87
CA PHE A 267 -24.97 22.09 9.15
C PHE A 267 -24.57 22.71 7.81
N VAL A 268 -25.21 23.83 7.46
CA VAL A 268 -24.66 24.79 6.51
C VAL A 268 -23.63 25.60 7.28
N ALA A 269 -22.35 25.34 7.03
CA ALA A 269 -21.29 26.24 7.46
C ALA A 269 -21.38 27.53 6.62
N GLN A 270 -21.41 28.67 7.30
CA GLN A 270 -21.23 30.00 6.74
C GLN A 270 -19.84 30.51 7.10
#